data_AF-A0A416HN21-F1
#
_entry.id   AF-A0A416HN21-F1
#
_cell.length_a   1.000
_cell.length_b   1.000
_cell.length_c   1.000
_cell.angle_alpha   90.00
_cell.angle_beta   90.00
_cell.angle_gamma   90.00
#
_symmetry.space_group_name_H-M   'P 1'
#
loop_
_entity.id
_entity.type
_entity.pdbx_description
1 polymer ?
#
loop_
_entity_poly.entity_id
_entity_poly.type
_entity_poly.pdbx_seq_one_letter_code
_entity_poly.pdbx_strand_id
1 'polypeptide(L)' 'MKDEDYNIPADQDYTSAVSAYDCTGLIPAGTVHEKTLEAYKELYPFGAPDMSEEEIARMREKNKKDSSESEKQ' A
#
# COMPACT_ATOMS: atom_id res chain seq x y z
N MET A 1 29.78 -5.58 14.06
CA MET A 1 29.44 -4.17 14.25
C MET A 1 28.51 -4.08 15.44
N LYS A 2 28.65 -3.08 16.33
CA LYS A 2 27.57 -2.76 17.25
C LYS A 2 26.55 -2.01 16.41
N ASP A 3 25.34 -2.57 16.29
CA ASP A 3 24.23 -1.81 15.77
C ASP A 3 24.02 -0.68 16.78
N GLU A 4 24.43 0.53 16.37
CA GLU A 4 24.08 1.76 17.06
C GLU A 4 22.56 1.83 16.94
N ASP A 5 21.86 1.22 17.91
CA ASP A 5 20.43 1.34 18.10
C ASP A 5 20.12 2.83 18.00
N TYR A 6 19.39 3.18 16.96
CA TYR A 6 18.85 4.51 16.76
C TYR A 6 18.11 4.88 18.04
N ASN A 7 18.77 5.63 18.92
CA ASN A 7 18.24 6.08 20.20
C ASN A 7 17.27 7.23 19.93
N ILE A 8 16.21 6.91 19.18
CA ILE A 8 15.10 7.80 18.87
C ILE A 8 14.34 7.90 20.18
N PRO A 9 14.36 9.05 20.85
CA PRO A 9 13.63 9.20 22.09
C PRO A 9 12.13 9.00 21.79
N ALA A 10 11.37 8.47 22.75
CA ALA A 10 10.00 8.00 22.52
C ALA A 10 9.05 9.12 21.98
N ASP A 11 9.40 10.39 22.21
CA ASP A 11 8.73 11.58 21.68
C ASP A 11 9.02 11.86 20.19
N GLN A 12 10.03 11.21 19.62
CA GLN A 12 10.41 11.26 18.20
C GLN A 12 10.11 9.95 17.47
N ASP A 13 9.47 8.98 18.13
CA ASP A 13 9.01 7.75 17.48
C ASP A 13 7.72 8.01 16.69
N TYR A 14 7.91 8.62 15.51
CA TYR A 14 6.84 8.88 14.54
C TYR A 14 6.25 7.61 13.93
N THR A 15 6.82 6.44 14.20
CA THR A 15 6.32 5.17 13.64
C THR A 15 4.99 4.76 14.27
N SER A 16 4.69 5.22 15.49
CA SER A 16 3.40 4.99 16.16
C SER A 16 2.29 5.97 15.76
N ALA A 17 2.67 7.14 15.24
CA ALA A 17 1.73 8.21 14.87
C ALA A 17 1.01 7.96 13.54
N VAL A 18 1.44 6.94 12.80
CA VAL A 18 0.87 6.54 11.52
C VAL A 18 0.44 5.09 11.62
N SER A 19 -0.86 4.83 11.59
CA SER A 19 -1.33 3.46 11.41
C SER A 19 -1.05 3.06 9.96
N ALA A 20 -0.24 2.02 9.78
CA ALA A 20 0.04 1.45 8.45
C ALA A 20 -1.23 0.94 7.73
N TYR A 21 -2.36 0.85 8.46
CA TYR A 21 -3.64 0.37 7.96
C TYR A 21 -4.74 1.44 7.98
N ASP A 22 -4.49 2.63 8.54
CA ASP A 22 -5.43 3.75 8.48
C ASP A 22 -5.32 4.45 7.13
N CYS A 23 -5.93 3.83 6.13
CA CYS A 23 -6.03 4.33 4.77
C CYS A 23 -7.19 5.34 4.60
N THR A 24 -7.48 6.17 5.61
CA THR A 24 -8.39 7.32 5.46
C THR A 24 -7.81 8.43 4.57
N GLY A 25 -6.50 8.36 4.25
CA GLY A 25 -5.91 9.12 3.16
C GLY A 25 -6.43 8.64 1.81
N LEU A 26 -7.29 9.44 1.16
CA LEU A 26 -7.72 9.20 -0.22
C LEU A 26 -6.48 8.96 -1.10
N ILE A 27 -6.32 7.75 -1.62
CA ILE A 27 -5.30 7.48 -2.63
C ILE A 27 -5.63 8.40 -3.81
N PRO A 28 -4.69 9.27 -4.24
CA PRO A 28 -4.91 10.12 -5.40
C PRO A 28 -5.40 9.26 -6.56
N ALA A 29 -6.46 9.70 -7.25
CA ALA A 29 -6.90 9.02 -8.46
C ALA A 29 -5.68 8.79 -9.35
N GLY A 30 -5.46 7.54 -9.76
CA GLY A 30 -4.29 7.16 -10.56
C GLY A 30 -4.11 8.07 -11.77
N THR A 31 -2.88 8.14 -12.29
CA THR A 31 -2.54 9.05 -13.39
C THR A 31 -3.49 8.88 -14.56
N VAL A 32 -4.21 9.95 -14.94
CA VAL A 32 -5.22 9.94 -16.00
C VAL A 32 -4.61 9.83 -17.41
N HIS A 33 -3.27 9.96 -17.52
CA HIS A 33 -2.55 9.99 -18.79
C HIS A 33 -1.55 8.85 -18.91
N GLU A 34 -1.66 8.08 -20.00
CA GLU A 34 -0.81 6.91 -20.30
C GLU A 34 0.69 7.26 -20.34
N LYS A 35 1.03 8.44 -20.87
CA LYS A 35 2.41 8.92 -20.96
C LYS A 35 3.09 9.07 -19.59
N THR A 36 2.34 9.46 -18.57
CA THR A 36 2.86 9.59 -17.20
C THR A 36 3.08 8.22 -16.58
N LEU A 37 2.21 7.25 -16.92
CA LEU A 37 2.32 5.87 -16.44
C LEU A 37 3.54 5.16 -17.03
N GLU A 38 3.85 5.41 -18.31
CA GLU A 38 5.04 4.89 -18.98
C GLU A 38 6.33 5.44 -18.36
N ALA A 39 6.42 6.76 -18.14
CA ALA A 39 7.56 7.37 -17.45
C ALA A 39 7.74 6.85 -16.01
N TYR A 40 6.64 6.55 -15.31
CA TYR A 40 6.70 5.94 -13.97
C TYR A 40 7.28 4.52 -14.01
N LYS A 41 6.90 3.72 -15.01
CA LYS A 41 7.44 2.36 -15.22
C LYS A 41 8.93 2.37 -15.56
N GLU A 42 9.40 3.37 -16.30
CA GLU A 42 10.84 3.54 -16.58
C GLU A 42 11.64 3.84 -15.30
N LEU A 43 11.07 4.62 -14.37
CA LEU A 43 11.72 4.99 -13.12
C LEU A 43 11.77 3.83 -12.11
N TYR A 44 10.74 2.98 -12.11
CA TYR A 44 10.61 1.84 -11.22
C TYR A 44 10.41 0.55 -12.02
N PRO A 45 11.51 -0.10 -12.44
CA PRO A 45 11.46 -1.28 -13.31
C PRO A 45 10.88 -2.54 -12.62
N PHE A 46 10.71 -2.51 -11.30
CA PHE A 46 10.08 -3.58 -10.52
C PHE A 46 8.69 -3.12 -10.08
N GLY A 47 7.66 -3.69 -10.70
CA GLY A 47 6.26 -3.41 -10.41
C GLY A 47 5.59 -4.51 -9.58
N ALA A 48 4.28 -4.33 -9.38
CA ALA A 48 3.44 -5.44 -8.96
C ALA A 48 3.58 -6.59 -9.98
N PRO A 49 3.53 -7.86 -9.53
CA PRO A 49 3.59 -9.00 -10.43
C PRO A 49 2.44 -8.94 -11.45
N ASP A 50 2.72 -9.42 -12.67
CA ASP A 50 1.70 -9.59 -13.69
C ASP A 50 0.69 -10.63 -13.21
N MET A 51 -0.51 -10.16 -12.86
CA MET A 51 -1.64 -10.99 -12.47
C MET A 51 -2.67 -11.00 -13.60
N SER A 52 -3.28 -12.15 -13.85
CA SER A 52 -4.41 -12.22 -14.77
C SER A 52 -5.62 -11.44 -14.24
N GLU A 53 -6.48 -10.96 -15.14
CA GLU A 53 -7.72 -10.26 -14.76
C GLU A 53 -8.58 -11.12 -13.82
N GLU A 54 -8.59 -12.45 -14.03
CA GLU A 54 -9.30 -13.41 -13.18
C GLU A 54 -8.73 -13.50 -11.76
N GLU A 55 -7.41 -13.42 -11.60
CA GLU A 55 -6.75 -13.39 -10.29
C GLU A 55 -7.03 -12.06 -9.58
N ILE A 56 -6.96 -10.95 -10.30
CA ILE A 56 -7.29 -9.62 -9.76
C ILE A 56 -8.76 -9.56 -9.31
N ALA A 57 -9.68 -10.09 -10.11
CA ALA A 57 -11.09 -10.15 -9.77
C ALA A 57 -11.36 -10.99 -8.52
N ARG A 58 -10.74 -12.17 -8.42
CA ARG A 58 -10.84 -13.04 -7.23
C ARG A 58 -10.31 -12.38 -5.97
N MET A 59 -9.18 -11.67 -6.06
CA MET A 59 -8.64 -10.92 -4.91
C MET A 59 -9.59 -9.80 -4.47
N ARG A 60 -10.19 -9.06 -5.40
CA ARG A 60 -11.17 -8.01 -5.09
C ARG A 60 -12.42 -8.57 -4.41
N GLU A 61 -12.93 -9.70 -4.89
CA GLU A 61 -14.09 -10.36 -4.28
C GLU A 61 -13.78 -10.86 -2.87
N LYS A 62 -12.61 -11.48 -2.68
CA LYS A 62 -12.15 -11.92 -1.36
C LYS A 62 -12.03 -10.76 -0.38
N ASN A 63 -11.39 -9.66 -0.79
CA ASN A 63 -11.26 -8.46 0.05
C ASN A 63 -12.62 -7.86 0.44
N LYS A 64 -13.60 -7.87 -0.48
CA LYS A 64 -14.96 -7.41 -0.19
C LYS A 64 -15.67 -8.30 0.83
N LYS A 65 -15.47 -9.62 0.74
CA LYS A 65 -16.03 -10.58 1.68
C LYS A 65 -15.42 -10.40 3.07
N ASP A 66 -14.09 -10.35 3.16
CA ASP A 66 -13.35 -10.19 4.41
C ASP A 66 -13.71 -8.86 5.14
N SER A 67 -13.92 -7.77 4.38
CA SER A 67 -14.43 -6.51 4.92
C SER A 67 -15.83 -6.64 5.53
N SER A 68 -16.75 -7.34 4.86
CA SER A 68 -18.13 -7.52 5.33
C SER A 68 -18.27 -8.48 6.52
N GLU A 69 -17.27 -9.35 6.72
CA GLU A 69 -17.22 -10.31 7.84
C GLU A 69 -16.64 -9.63 9.09
N SER A 70 -15.68 -8.72 8.91
CA SER A 70 -15.11 -7.89 9.98
C SER A 70 -16.11 -6.92 10.62
N GLU A 71 -17.09 -6.43 9.86
CA GLU A 71 -18.16 -5.54 10.38
C GLU A 71 -19.23 -6.26 11.20
N LYS A 72 -19.24 -7.60 11.24
CA LYS A 72 -20.24 -8.40 11.97
C LYS A 72 -19.76 -8.89 13.35
N GLN A 73 -18.53 -8.61 13.75
CA GLN A 73 -17.98 -8.94 15.07
C GLN A 73 -18.06 -7.77 16.05
#